data_AF-A0A967H5I6-F1
#
_entry.id   AF-A0A967H5I6-F1
#
_cell.length_a   1.000
_cell.length_b   1.000
_cell.length_c   1.000
_cell.angle_alpha   90.00
_cell.angle_beta   90.00
_cell.angle_gamma   90.00
#
_symmetry.space_group_name_H-M   'P 1'
#
loop_
_entity.id
_entity.type
_entity.pdbx_description
1 polymer ?
#
loop_
_entity_poly.entity_id
_entity_poly.type
_entity_poly.pdbx_seq_one_letter_code
_entity_poly.pdbx_strand_id
1 'polypeptide(L)' 'LMIGSSLEVQPANQFPLIAHQAGASLIFINRTPTPYDHLAEFRFNESAGEILKEIIN' A
#
# COMPACT_ATOMS: atom_id res chain seq x y z
N LEU A 1 -0.98 -2.46 -5.66
CA LEU A 1 -1.97 -1.90 -4.71
C LEU A 1 -1.90 -2.68 -3.42
N MET A 2 -1.62 -2.01 -2.30
CA MET A 2 -1.66 -2.59 -0.95
C MET A 2 -2.79 -1.95 -0.17
N ILE A 3 -3.58 -2.77 0.54
CA ILE A 3 -4.72 -2.31 1.32
C ILE A 3 -4.67 -2.92 2.72
N GLY A 4 -4.73 -2.09 3.76
CA GLY A 4 -5.03 -2.52 5.13
C GLY A 4 -3.98 -3.41 5.80
N SER A 5 -2.71 -3.37 5.37
CA SER A 5 -1.62 -4.17 5.95
C SER A 5 -0.65 -3.30 6.75
N SER A 6 -0.25 -3.75 7.94
CA SER A 6 0.83 -3.13 8.72
C SER A 6 2.23 -3.42 8.18
N LEU A 7 2.35 -4.46 7.32
CA LEU A 7 3.62 -4.95 6.77
C LEU A 7 4.63 -5.44 7.83
N GLU A 8 4.14 -5.92 8.98
CA GLU A 8 5.00 -6.44 10.06
C GLU A 8 5.29 -7.94 9.93
N VAL A 9 4.43 -8.69 9.22
CA VAL A 9 4.51 -10.15 9.14
C VAL A 9 5.22 -10.60 7.87
N GLN A 10 6.25 -11.44 8.05
CA GLN A 10 6.93 -12.12 6.96
C GLN A 10 6.21 -13.42 6.56
N PRO A 11 6.30 -13.84 5.27
CA PRO A 11 7.07 -13.22 4.19
C PRO A 11 6.29 -12.15 3.40
N ALA A 12 4.99 -11.99 3.67
CA ALA A 12 4.10 -11.17 2.84
C ALA A 12 4.50 -9.69 2.79
N ASN A 13 5.15 -9.16 3.84
CA ASN A 13 5.64 -7.79 3.83
C ASN A 13 6.74 -7.50 2.78
N GLN A 14 7.32 -8.52 2.15
CA GLN A 14 8.33 -8.33 1.10
C GLN A 14 7.73 -7.95 -0.24
N PHE A 15 6.43 -8.19 -0.47
CA PHE A 15 5.81 -7.94 -1.77
C PHE A 15 5.92 -6.49 -2.26
N PRO A 16 5.73 -5.44 -1.44
CA PRO A 16 5.92 -4.08 -1.90
C PRO A 16 7.35 -3.79 -2.33
N LEU A 17 8.35 -4.30 -1.59
CA LEU A 17 9.75 -4.13 -1.96
C LEU A 17 10.07 -4.82 -3.30
N ILE A 18 9.61 -6.07 -3.48
CA ILE A 18 9.80 -6.83 -4.72
C ILE A 18 9.15 -6.09 -5.91
N ALA A 19 7.92 -5.59 -5.72
CA ALA A 19 7.20 -4.86 -6.75
C ALA A 19 7.90 -3.53 -7.11
N HIS A 20 8.36 -2.76 -6.12
CA HIS A 20 9.14 -1.55 -6.34
C HIS A 20 10.44 -1.84 -7.11
N GLN A 21 11.17 -2.89 -6.73
CA GLN A 21 12.39 -3.31 -7.42
C GLN A 21 12.14 -3.77 -8.87
N ALA A 22 10.95 -4.31 -9.15
CA ALA A 22 10.52 -4.66 -10.50
C ALA A 22 10.07 -3.44 -11.33
N GLY A 23 10.13 -2.22 -10.77
CA GLY A 23 9.72 -0.97 -11.44
C GLY A 23 8.22 -0.71 -11.41
N ALA A 24 7.46 -1.39 -10.54
CA ALA A 24 6.02 -1.14 -10.43
C ALA A 24 5.72 0.12 -9.62
N SER A 25 4.78 0.94 -10.11
CA SER A 25 4.15 2.00 -9.33
C SER A 25 3.33 1.41 -8.18
N LEU A 26 3.55 1.92 -6.97
CA LEU A 26 2.90 1.42 -5.76
C LEU A 26 1.88 2.41 -5.22
N ILE A 27 0.69 1.89 -4.91
CA ILE A 27 -0.38 2.62 -4.24
C ILE A 27 -0.70 1.92 -2.93
N PHE A 28 -0.64 2.65 -1.83
CA PHE A 28 -0.92 2.15 -0.48
C PHE A 28 -2.16 2.83 0.09
N ILE A 29 -3.09 2.02 0.60
CA ILE A 29 -4.27 2.51 1.33
C ILE A 29 -4.25 1.86 2.71
N ASN A 30 -3.82 2.61 3.73
CA ASN A 30 -3.76 2.11 5.09
C ASN A 30 -3.85 3.26 6.10
N ARG A 31 -4.66 3.06 7.15
CA ARG A 31 -4.88 4.10 8.18
C ARG A 31 -3.66 4.40 9.03
N THR A 32 -2.77 3.42 9.17
CA THR A 32 -1.58 3.52 10.01
C THR A 32 -0.30 3.58 9.15
N PRO A 33 0.77 4.22 9.65
CA PRO A 33 2.08 4.15 9.02
C PRO A 33 2.56 2.70 8.85
N THR A 34 3.32 2.46 7.79
CA THR A 34 3.98 1.18 7.50
C THR A 34 5.46 1.40 7.19
N PRO A 35 6.34 0.40 7.43
CA PRO A 35 7.78 0.53 7.15
C PRO A 35 8.12 0.89 5.70
N TYR A 36 7.24 0.54 4.74
CA TYR A 36 7.47 0.73 3.31
C TYR A 36 6.69 1.90 2.70
N ASP A 37 6.13 2.79 3.51
CA ASP A 37 5.35 3.95 3.03
C ASP A 37 6.14 4.81 2.03
N HIS A 38 7.46 4.91 2.21
CA HIS A 38 8.36 5.67 1.33
C HIS A 38 8.51 5.06 -0.07
N LEU A 39 8.10 3.80 -0.29
CA LEU A 39 8.11 3.15 -1.60
C LEU A 39 6.84 3.45 -2.41
N ALA A 40 5.79 3.96 -1.77
CA ALA A 40 4.53 4.25 -2.41
C ALA A 40 4.61 5.56 -3.21
N GLU A 41 4.16 5.51 -4.46
CA GLU A 41 3.95 6.71 -5.28
C GLU A 41 2.74 7.51 -4.77
N PHE A 42 1.69 6.79 -4.35
CA PHE A 42 0.51 7.37 -3.73
C PHE A 42 0.18 6.66 -2.42
N ARG A 43 -0.12 7.45 -1.39
CA ARG A 43 -0.45 6.97 -0.04
C ARG A 43 -1.72 7.63 0.47
N PHE A 44 -2.67 6.80 0.89
CA PHE A 44 -3.94 7.22 1.48
C PHE A 44 -4.05 6.70 2.92
N ASN A 45 -4.44 7.59 3.84
CA ASN A 45 -4.57 7.32 5.28
C ASN A 45 -6.00 7.04 5.71
N GLU A 46 -6.92 7.00 4.75
CA GLU A 46 -8.34 6.82 4.92
C GLU A 46 -8.70 5.33 4.89
N SER A 47 -10.00 5.02 5.04
CA SER A 47 -10.43 3.64 4.86
C SER A 47 -10.37 3.23 3.38
N ALA A 48 -10.02 1.98 3.14
CA ALA A 48 -10.06 1.42 1.79
C ALA A 48 -11.44 1.54 1.14
N GLY A 49 -12.50 1.40 1.93
CA GLY A 49 -13.88 1.51 1.44
C GLY A 49 -14.25 2.91 0.96
N GLU A 50 -13.66 3.97 1.52
CA GLU A 50 -13.86 5.36 1.04
C GLU A 50 -13.09 5.57 -0.26
N ILE A 51 -11.79 5.28 -0.25
CA ILE A 51 -10.92 5.51 -1.41
C ILE A 51 -11.32 4.68 -2.62
N LEU A 52 -11.65 3.39 -2.43
CA LEU A 52 -12.03 2.54 -3.56
C LEU A 52 -13.35 2.94 -4.20
N LYS A 53 -14.30 3.53 -3.43
CA LYS A 53 -15.53 4.08 -4.01
C LYS A 53 -15.26 5.28 -4.90
N GLU A 54 -14.27 6.09 -4.58
CA GLU A 54 -13.87 7.23 -5.40
C GLU A 54 -13.14 6.81 -6.68
N ILE A 55 -12.41 5.68 -6.65
CA ILE A 55 -11.63 5.18 -7.79
C ILE A 55 -12.46 4.34 -8.77
N ILE A 56 -13.38 3.51 -8.25
CA ILE A 56 -14.09 2.48 -9.04
C ILE A 56 -15.41 3.00 -9.66
N ASN A 57 -15.85 4.21 -9.29
CA ASN A 57 -17.08 4.82 -9.80
C ASN A 57 -16.92 5.44 -11.19
#